data_AF-A0A948CUY8-F1
#
_entry.id   AF-A0A948CUY8-F1
#
_cell.length_a   1.000
_cell.length_b   1.000
_cell.length_c   1.000
_cell.angle_alpha   90.00
_cell.angle_beta   90.00
_cell.angle_gamma   90.00
#
_symmetry.space_group_name_H-M   'P 1'
#
loop_
_entity.id
_entity.type
_entity.pdbx_description
1 polymer ?
#
loop_
_entity_poly.entity_id
_entity_poly.type
_entity_poly.pdbx_seq_one_letter_code
_entity_poly.pdbx_strand_id
1 'polypeptide(L)'
;MVFKELQLSDQGIFEQLLSSNGYSLSSYHFGNIFVWKGLFRIVYAVIKGRICLFFQDKHTCFMYLPPLGGEPDISILEACFTIMDKFNLNKNISRIENVQKDSLCFYRRLGYDTRLKSPDYLYLREDISALRGNKLKSKRASYNYFNKKYDFELRPFCKEDAPGCLLLHKQWVSRRRQKVDDPAYRWMLGDSFSSHKLAMDNFRKLGLIGYVLKSKKEVIGYTFGFK
;
A
#
# COMPACT_ATOMS: atom_id res chain seq x y z
N MET A 1 13.23 -12.94 -22.13
CA MET A 1 12.26 -12.20 -21.28
C MET A 1 13.02 -11.06 -20.62
N VAL A 2 12.52 -9.83 -20.70
CA VAL A 2 13.22 -8.64 -20.17
C VAL A 2 12.49 -8.14 -18.92
N PHE A 3 13.21 -8.04 -17.80
CA PHE A 3 12.69 -7.42 -16.59
C PHE A 3 12.96 -5.92 -16.63
N LYS A 4 11.95 -5.13 -16.27
CA LYS A 4 12.05 -3.68 -16.09
C LYS A 4 11.84 -3.35 -14.63
N GLU A 5 12.67 -2.47 -14.09
CA GLU A 5 12.41 -1.93 -12.76
C GLU A 5 11.32 -0.88 -12.82
N LEU A 6 10.36 -0.93 -11.89
CA LEU A 6 9.23 0.00 -11.85
C LEU A 6 9.71 1.44 -11.64
N GLN A 7 9.34 2.35 -12.53
CA GLN A 7 9.61 3.77 -12.45
C GLN A 7 8.31 4.58 -12.41
N LEU A 8 8.39 5.84 -11.98
CA LEU A 8 7.23 6.75 -12.02
C LEU A 8 6.69 6.94 -13.43
N SER A 9 7.56 6.87 -14.45
CA SER A 9 7.14 6.98 -15.86
C SER A 9 6.26 5.83 -16.32
N ASP A 10 6.22 4.70 -15.60
CA ASP A 10 5.37 3.56 -15.94
C ASP A 10 3.92 3.75 -15.46
N GLN A 11 3.62 4.81 -14.69
CA GLN A 11 2.31 5.04 -14.08
C GLN A 11 1.15 4.93 -15.07
N GLY A 12 1.25 5.56 -16.24
CA GLY A 12 0.17 5.53 -17.25
C GLY A 12 -0.15 4.12 -17.75
N ILE A 13 0.85 3.26 -17.91
CA ILE A 13 0.66 1.86 -18.35
C ILE A 13 -0.05 1.05 -17.26
N PHE A 14 0.32 1.26 -16.00
CA PHE A 14 -0.26 0.54 -14.88
C PHE A 14 -1.67 1.01 -14.55
N GLU A 15 -1.92 2.32 -14.50
CA GLU A 15 -3.24 2.88 -14.17
C GLU A 15 -4.32 2.37 -15.13
N GLN A 16 -4.03 2.31 -16.43
CA GLN A 16 -4.97 1.83 -17.43
C GLN A 16 -5.40 0.36 -17.16
N LEU A 17 -4.44 -0.49 -16.78
CA LEU A 17 -4.70 -1.90 -16.47
C LEU A 17 -5.35 -2.09 -15.09
N LEU A 18 -4.93 -1.31 -14.11
CA LEU A 18 -5.43 -1.39 -12.74
C LEU A 18 -6.88 -0.89 -12.63
N SER A 19 -7.25 0.14 -13.39
CA SER A 19 -8.61 0.67 -13.45
C SER A 19 -9.58 -0.22 -14.26
N SER A 20 -9.08 -0.99 -15.22
CA SER A 20 -9.93 -1.76 -16.16
C SER A 20 -10.78 -2.86 -15.52
N ASN A 21 -10.44 -3.29 -14.30
CA ASN A 21 -11.11 -4.41 -13.64
C ASN A 21 -12.12 -3.99 -12.55
N GLY A 22 -12.39 -2.69 -12.36
CA GLY A 22 -13.37 -2.22 -11.36
C GLY A 22 -12.97 -2.48 -9.91
N TYR A 23 -11.68 -2.76 -9.64
CA TYR A 23 -11.19 -3.11 -8.33
C TYR A 23 -11.03 -1.86 -7.46
N SER A 24 -11.72 -1.82 -6.32
CA SER A 24 -11.75 -0.67 -5.40
C SER A 24 -10.76 -0.77 -4.23
N LEU A 25 -9.88 -1.78 -4.24
CA LEU A 25 -8.91 -1.97 -3.16
C LEU A 25 -7.67 -1.11 -3.39
N SER A 26 -7.13 -0.55 -2.30
CA SER A 26 -5.92 0.28 -2.32
C SER A 26 -4.71 -0.47 -2.91
N SER A 27 -4.66 -1.80 -2.78
CA SER A 27 -3.66 -2.67 -3.40
C SER A 27 -3.57 -2.54 -4.92
N TYR A 28 -4.66 -2.14 -5.60
CA TYR A 28 -4.71 -1.93 -7.04
C TYR A 28 -4.47 -0.46 -7.44
N HIS A 29 -3.98 0.39 -6.54
CA HIS A 29 -3.57 1.75 -6.90
C HIS A 29 -2.06 1.82 -7.19
N PHE A 30 -1.66 2.44 -8.32
CA PHE A 30 -0.24 2.55 -8.69
C PHE A 30 0.59 3.21 -7.59
N GLY A 31 0.09 4.31 -7.00
CA GLY A 31 0.79 4.98 -5.91
C GLY A 31 0.98 4.09 -4.68
N ASN A 32 0.05 3.17 -4.39
CA ASN A 32 0.22 2.21 -3.31
C ASN A 32 1.27 1.15 -3.64
N ILE A 33 1.35 0.68 -4.89
CA ILE A 33 2.43 -0.22 -5.34
C ILE A 33 3.78 0.49 -5.25
N PHE A 34 3.87 1.72 -5.75
CA PHE A 34 5.12 2.45 -5.91
C PHE A 34 5.82 2.79 -4.59
N VAL A 35 5.06 3.13 -3.54
CA VAL A 35 5.65 3.51 -2.24
C VAL A 35 6.43 2.39 -1.57
N TRP A 36 6.14 1.12 -1.90
CA TRP A 36 6.89 -0.03 -1.41
C TRP A 36 8.28 -0.20 -2.03
N LYS A 37 8.67 0.64 -3.01
CA LYS A 37 10.04 0.67 -3.54
C LYS A 37 11.11 0.99 -2.49
N GLY A 38 10.73 1.61 -1.38
CA GLY A 38 11.63 1.83 -0.24
C GLY A 38 12.09 0.54 0.45
N LEU A 39 11.37 -0.55 0.23
CA LEU A 39 11.55 -1.85 0.88
C LEU A 39 11.90 -2.95 -0.10
N PHE A 40 11.22 -2.96 -1.24
CA PHE A 40 11.37 -3.97 -2.27
C PHE A 40 11.95 -3.37 -3.53
N ARG A 41 12.82 -4.12 -4.19
CA ARG A 41 13.09 -3.92 -5.61
C ARG A 41 11.86 -4.41 -6.36
N ILE A 42 11.09 -3.47 -6.91
CA ILE A 42 9.89 -3.78 -7.68
C ILE A 42 10.25 -3.85 -9.16
N VAL A 43 10.08 -5.02 -9.76
CA VAL A 43 10.30 -5.26 -11.20
C VAL A 43 9.05 -5.82 -11.84
N TYR A 44 8.88 -5.59 -13.14
CA TYR A 44 7.83 -6.21 -13.92
C TYR A 44 8.37 -6.77 -15.23
N ALA A 45 7.66 -7.76 -15.77
CA ALA A 45 7.91 -8.33 -17.09
C ALA A 45 6.59 -8.46 -17.85
N VAL A 46 6.66 -8.37 -19.18
CA VAL A 46 5.53 -8.66 -20.05
C VAL A 46 5.62 -10.12 -20.49
N ILE A 47 4.65 -10.94 -20.07
CA ILE A 47 4.58 -12.37 -20.37
C ILE A 47 3.26 -12.61 -21.11
N LYS A 48 3.35 -13.07 -22.37
CA LYS A 48 2.17 -13.27 -23.24
C LYS A 48 1.21 -12.06 -23.26
N GLY A 49 1.77 -10.85 -23.32
CA GLY A 49 0.99 -9.61 -23.33
C GLY A 49 0.39 -9.19 -21.98
N ARG A 50 0.70 -9.88 -20.88
CA ARG A 50 0.27 -9.52 -19.51
C ARG A 50 1.41 -8.93 -18.70
N ILE A 51 1.11 -7.93 -17.88
CA ILE A 51 2.11 -7.35 -16.96
C ILE A 51 2.16 -8.20 -15.69
N CYS A 52 3.32 -8.79 -15.42
CA CYS A 52 3.58 -9.59 -14.23
C CYS A 52 4.52 -8.80 -13.31
N LEU A 53 4.04 -8.44 -12.12
CA LEU A 53 4.72 -7.58 -11.15
C LEU A 53 5.32 -8.41 -10.01
N PHE A 54 6.62 -8.23 -9.75
CA PHE A 54 7.38 -8.97 -8.76
C PHE A 54 8.02 -8.02 -7.75
N PHE A 55 7.81 -8.31 -6.47
CA PHE A 55 8.44 -7.63 -5.34
C PHE A 55 9.60 -8.50 -4.87
N GLN A 56 10.81 -7.93 -4.86
CA GLN A 56 12.04 -8.64 -4.51
C GLN A 56 12.71 -7.96 -3.32
N ASP A 57 13.10 -8.74 -2.33
CA ASP A 57 14.09 -8.36 -1.32
C ASP A 57 15.33 -9.28 -1.42
N LYS A 58 16.19 -9.31 -0.40
CA LYS A 58 17.42 -10.13 -0.42
C LYS A 58 17.17 -11.63 -0.43
N HIS A 59 15.99 -12.07 -0.01
CA HIS A 59 15.67 -13.47 0.25
C HIS A 59 14.39 -13.95 -0.44
N THR A 60 13.50 -13.02 -0.82
CA THR A 60 12.17 -13.35 -1.31
C THR A 60 11.83 -12.61 -2.60
N CYS A 61 11.14 -13.32 -3.48
CA CYS A 61 10.48 -12.82 -4.68
C CYS A 61 9.05 -13.34 -4.67
N PHE A 62 8.09 -12.43 -4.71
CA PHE A 62 6.66 -12.76 -4.76
C PHE A 62 5.93 -11.79 -5.68
N MET A 63 4.73 -12.17 -6.11
CA MET A 63 3.86 -11.25 -6.86
C MET A 63 2.94 -10.49 -5.92
N TYR A 64 2.96 -9.15 -5.98
CA TYR A 64 2.07 -8.33 -5.16
C TYR A 64 0.62 -8.35 -5.66
N LEU A 65 0.42 -8.54 -6.97
CA LEU A 65 -0.87 -8.69 -7.64
C LEU A 65 -0.80 -9.89 -8.59
N PRO A 66 -1.92 -10.53 -8.94
CA PRO A 66 -1.95 -11.47 -10.07
C PRO A 66 -1.54 -10.77 -11.39
N PRO A 67 -1.15 -11.53 -12.43
CA PRO A 67 -0.86 -10.97 -13.75
C PRO A 67 -1.98 -10.02 -14.22
N LEU A 68 -1.60 -8.81 -14.65
CA LEU A 68 -2.53 -7.75 -15.02
C LEU A 68 -2.85 -7.78 -16.51
N GLY A 69 -4.06 -7.32 -16.85
CA GLY A 69 -4.52 -7.14 -18.22
C GLY A 69 -5.34 -8.29 -18.80
N GLY A 70 -5.93 -9.15 -17.97
CA GLY A 70 -6.89 -10.17 -18.39
C GLY A 70 -7.17 -11.21 -17.31
N GLU A 71 -7.96 -12.22 -17.67
CA GLU A 71 -8.29 -13.36 -16.79
C GLU A 71 -7.06 -14.22 -16.45
N PRO A 72 -7.09 -14.96 -15.32
CA PRO A 72 -6.04 -15.90 -14.95
C PRO A 72 -5.73 -16.93 -16.05
N ASP A 73 -4.44 -17.10 -16.35
CA ASP A 73 -3.94 -18.03 -17.39
C ASP A 73 -2.85 -18.93 -16.80
N ILE A 74 -3.02 -20.25 -16.98
CA ILE A 74 -2.15 -21.28 -16.38
C ILE A 74 -0.71 -21.12 -16.85
N SER A 75 -0.50 -20.91 -18.15
CA SER A 75 0.84 -20.82 -18.73
C SER A 75 1.60 -19.57 -18.29
N ILE A 76 0.89 -18.47 -18.03
CA ILE A 76 1.47 -17.25 -17.47
C ILE A 76 1.82 -17.47 -15.99
N LEU A 77 0.95 -18.14 -15.23
CA LEU A 77 1.25 -18.50 -13.85
C LEU A 77 2.48 -19.40 -13.73
N GLU A 78 2.57 -20.47 -14.52
CA GLU A 78 3.72 -21.37 -14.54
C GLU A 78 5.03 -20.62 -14.83
N ALA A 79 5.00 -19.69 -15.79
CA ALA A 79 6.15 -18.83 -16.08
C ALA A 79 6.51 -17.93 -14.87
N CYS A 80 5.52 -17.32 -14.22
CA CYS A 80 5.74 -16.48 -13.04
C CYS A 80 6.29 -17.27 -11.84
N PHE A 81 5.73 -18.45 -11.54
CA PHE A 81 6.24 -19.31 -10.48
C PHE A 81 7.64 -19.83 -10.80
N THR A 82 7.94 -20.17 -12.07
CA THR A 82 9.31 -20.52 -12.48
C THR A 82 10.30 -19.39 -12.22
N ILE A 83 9.90 -18.13 -12.43
CA ILE A 83 10.74 -16.97 -12.12
C ILE A 83 10.96 -16.84 -10.60
N MET A 84 9.88 -16.91 -9.81
CA MET A 84 9.97 -16.79 -8.34
C MET A 84 10.77 -17.94 -7.74
N ASP A 85 10.56 -19.17 -8.18
CA ASP A 85 11.24 -20.38 -7.67
C ASP A 85 12.74 -20.39 -7.98
N LYS A 86 13.18 -19.75 -9.07
CA LYS A 86 14.61 -19.57 -9.38
C LYS A 86 15.28 -18.56 -8.45
N PHE A 87 14.51 -17.60 -7.95
CA PHE A 87 15.01 -16.56 -7.04
C PHE A 87 14.97 -17.03 -5.58
N ASN A 88 13.88 -17.71 -5.20
CA ASN A 88 13.60 -18.10 -3.83
C ASN A 88 14.40 -19.34 -3.42
N LEU A 89 14.81 -19.38 -2.16
CA LEU A 89 15.50 -20.54 -1.57
C LEU A 89 14.60 -21.80 -1.52
N ASN A 90 13.28 -21.61 -1.43
CA ASN A 90 12.31 -22.68 -1.48
C ASN A 90 10.99 -22.21 -2.12
N LYS A 91 10.25 -23.16 -2.69
CA LYS A 91 8.98 -22.89 -3.40
C LYS A 91 7.85 -22.40 -2.48
N ASN A 92 7.94 -22.63 -1.16
CA ASN A 92 6.93 -22.18 -0.20
C ASN A 92 6.96 -20.65 0.00
N ILE A 93 8.01 -19.96 -0.47
CA ILE A 93 8.09 -18.49 -0.47
C ILE A 93 7.32 -17.89 -1.65
N SER A 94 7.33 -18.57 -2.81
CA SER A 94 6.69 -18.15 -4.05
C SER A 94 5.18 -18.07 -3.86
N ARG A 95 4.61 -16.88 -4.04
CA ARG A 95 3.18 -16.62 -3.82
C ARG A 95 2.69 -15.44 -4.63
N ILE A 96 1.37 -15.36 -4.76
CA ILE A 96 0.66 -14.21 -5.32
C ILE A 96 -0.21 -13.62 -4.22
N GLU A 97 -0.05 -12.33 -3.94
CA GLU A 97 -0.87 -11.60 -2.98
C GLU A 97 -2.01 -10.84 -3.66
N ASN A 98 -2.98 -10.40 -2.84
CA ASN A 98 -4.11 -9.57 -3.25
C ASN A 98 -4.94 -10.15 -4.43
N VAL A 99 -4.95 -11.48 -4.55
CA VAL A 99 -5.80 -12.23 -5.47
C VAL A 99 -7.26 -12.05 -5.05
N GLN A 100 -8.13 -11.83 -6.03
CA GLN A 100 -9.55 -11.63 -5.80
C GLN A 100 -10.26 -12.90 -5.39
N LYS A 101 -11.28 -12.76 -4.55
CA LYS A 101 -12.08 -13.89 -4.06
C LYS A 101 -12.70 -14.70 -5.21
N ASP A 102 -13.18 -14.01 -6.24
CA ASP A 102 -13.90 -14.63 -7.36
C ASP A 102 -12.97 -15.48 -8.24
N SER A 103 -11.67 -15.13 -8.29
CA SER A 103 -10.67 -15.92 -9.02
C SER A 103 -10.11 -17.10 -8.23
N LEU A 104 -10.40 -17.24 -6.92
CA LEU A 104 -9.77 -18.28 -6.08
C LEU A 104 -10.07 -19.70 -6.55
N CYS A 105 -11.26 -19.94 -7.14
CA CYS A 105 -11.62 -21.25 -7.69
C CYS A 105 -10.64 -21.71 -8.79
N PHE A 106 -10.15 -20.79 -9.62
CA PHE A 106 -9.16 -21.09 -10.65
C PHE A 106 -7.86 -21.60 -10.01
N TYR A 107 -7.30 -20.87 -9.05
CA TYR A 107 -6.05 -21.26 -8.38
C TYR A 107 -6.17 -22.58 -7.60
N ARG A 108 -7.29 -22.79 -6.90
CA ARG A 108 -7.52 -24.04 -6.14
C ARG A 108 -7.59 -25.27 -7.04
N ARG A 109 -8.20 -25.15 -8.23
CA ARG A 109 -8.24 -26.26 -9.21
C ARG A 109 -6.87 -26.66 -9.73
N LEU A 110 -5.90 -25.74 -9.71
CA LEU A 110 -4.50 -26.00 -10.07
C LEU A 110 -3.68 -26.54 -8.89
N GLY A 111 -4.30 -26.76 -7.72
CA GLY A 111 -3.61 -27.29 -6.53
C GLY A 111 -2.90 -26.24 -5.67
N TYR A 112 -3.14 -24.94 -5.89
CA TYR A 112 -2.58 -23.91 -5.03
C TYR A 112 -3.33 -23.77 -3.70
N ASP A 113 -2.56 -23.65 -2.61
CA ASP A 113 -3.08 -23.25 -1.31
C ASP A 113 -3.48 -21.77 -1.30
N THR A 114 -4.67 -21.48 -0.80
CA THR A 114 -5.17 -20.11 -0.65
C THR A 114 -5.25 -19.74 0.83
N ARG A 115 -4.69 -18.60 1.22
CA ARG A 115 -4.76 -18.09 2.60
C ARG A 115 -5.43 -16.72 2.62
N LEU A 116 -6.27 -16.49 3.63
CA LEU A 116 -6.88 -15.18 3.82
C LEU A 116 -5.81 -14.20 4.32
N LYS A 117 -5.59 -13.12 3.56
CA LYS A 117 -4.80 -11.97 3.99
C LYS A 117 -5.63 -11.10 4.94
N SER A 118 -4.96 -10.34 5.80
CA SER A 118 -5.62 -9.34 6.66
C SER A 118 -6.58 -8.48 5.82
N PRO A 119 -7.85 -8.35 6.23
CA PRO A 119 -8.85 -7.66 5.43
C PRO A 119 -8.61 -6.15 5.42
N ASP A 120 -8.95 -5.52 4.29
CA ASP A 120 -9.09 -4.07 4.23
C ASP A 120 -10.40 -3.62 4.89
N TYR A 121 -10.36 -2.49 5.58
CA TYR A 121 -11.53 -1.89 6.20
C TYR A 121 -12.16 -0.88 5.24
N LEU A 122 -13.39 -1.17 4.81
CA LEU A 122 -14.16 -0.29 3.94
C LEU A 122 -15.20 0.47 4.76
N TYR A 123 -15.31 1.77 4.50
CA TYR A 123 -16.23 2.66 5.17
C TYR A 123 -16.97 3.51 4.14
N LEU A 124 -18.23 3.83 4.42
CA LEU A 124 -18.93 4.84 3.67
C LEU A 124 -18.31 6.21 3.98
N ARG A 125 -18.02 6.97 2.92
CA ARG A 125 -17.39 8.29 3.05
C ARG A 125 -18.26 9.20 3.89
N GLU A 126 -19.57 9.19 3.64
CA GLU A 126 -20.58 10.02 4.30
C GLU A 126 -20.61 9.76 5.81
N ASP A 127 -20.45 8.50 6.22
CA ASP A 127 -20.42 8.10 7.63
C ASP A 127 -19.21 8.70 8.35
N ILE A 128 -18.01 8.58 7.76
CA ILE A 128 -16.78 9.10 8.39
C ILE A 128 -16.72 10.62 8.33
N SER A 129 -17.17 11.25 7.24
CA SER A 129 -17.10 12.71 7.11
C SER A 129 -18.13 13.42 7.98
N ALA A 130 -19.33 12.86 8.12
CA ALA A 130 -20.40 13.50 8.90
C ALA A 130 -20.44 13.03 10.37
N LEU A 131 -19.79 11.90 10.68
CA LEU A 131 -19.78 11.27 12.00
C LEU A 131 -21.18 11.12 12.59
N ARG A 132 -22.18 10.76 11.78
CA ARG A 132 -23.60 10.72 12.19
C ARG A 132 -23.95 9.45 12.98
N GLY A 133 -25.06 9.52 13.70
CA GLY A 133 -25.62 8.39 14.44
C GLY A 133 -24.92 8.05 15.76
N ASN A 134 -25.46 7.03 16.44
CA ASN A 134 -24.99 6.57 17.75
C ASN A 134 -23.68 5.79 17.67
N LYS A 135 -23.46 5.03 16.59
CA LYS A 135 -22.23 4.23 16.39
C LYS A 135 -20.96 5.09 16.42
N LEU A 136 -21.02 6.31 15.90
CA LEU A 136 -19.87 7.24 15.83
C LEU A 136 -19.89 8.31 16.92
N LYS A 137 -20.76 8.20 17.94
CA LYS A 137 -20.89 9.17 19.03
C LYS A 137 -19.55 9.45 19.73
N SER A 138 -18.76 8.41 20.01
CA SER A 138 -17.44 8.56 20.63
C SER A 138 -16.46 9.34 19.75
N LYS A 139 -16.42 9.06 18.44
CA LYS A 139 -15.55 9.78 17.49
C LYS A 139 -15.96 11.23 17.34
N ARG A 140 -17.27 11.51 17.27
CA ARG A 140 -17.82 12.87 17.26
C ARG A 140 -17.48 13.63 18.55
N ALA A 141 -17.52 12.96 19.71
CA ALA A 141 -17.10 13.56 20.97
C ALA A 141 -15.60 13.91 20.98
N SER A 142 -14.73 13.02 20.50
CA SER A 142 -13.29 13.31 20.35
C SER A 142 -13.03 14.48 19.40
N TYR A 143 -13.73 14.53 18.26
CA TYR A 143 -13.66 15.65 17.31
C TYR A 143 -14.08 16.97 17.96
N ASN A 144 -15.23 17.00 18.65
CA ASN A 144 -15.73 18.20 19.32
C ASN A 144 -14.79 18.66 20.44
N TYR A 145 -14.25 17.72 21.22
CA TYR A 145 -13.27 18.03 22.26
C TYR A 145 -12.01 18.67 21.66
N PHE A 146 -11.48 18.06 20.59
CA PHE A 146 -10.27 18.57 19.93
C PHE A 146 -10.49 19.99 19.40
N ASN A 147 -11.61 20.23 18.70
CA ASN A 147 -11.97 21.56 18.18
C ASN A 147 -12.13 22.63 19.25
N LYS A 148 -12.68 22.26 20.42
CA LYS A 148 -12.89 23.22 21.51
C LYS A 148 -11.59 23.52 22.27
N LYS A 149 -10.69 22.55 22.38
CA LYS A 149 -9.57 22.60 23.33
C LYS A 149 -8.26 23.08 22.71
N TYR A 150 -8.05 22.84 21.42
CA TYR A 150 -6.77 23.11 20.76
C TYR A 150 -6.93 24.18 19.69
N ASP A 151 -5.95 25.07 19.63
CA ASP A 151 -5.72 25.92 18.47
C ASP A 151 -4.88 25.14 17.44
N PHE A 152 -5.39 25.02 16.22
CA PHE A 152 -4.78 24.21 15.18
C PHE A 152 -5.10 24.73 13.77
N GLU A 153 -4.25 24.34 12.84
CA GLU A 153 -4.42 24.55 11.40
C GLU A 153 -4.48 23.20 10.70
N LEU A 154 -5.54 22.95 9.93
CA LEU A 154 -5.63 21.83 9.00
C LEU A 154 -5.59 22.36 7.58
N ARG A 155 -4.58 21.96 6.80
CA ARG A 155 -4.45 22.41 5.41
C ARG A 155 -3.85 21.34 4.50
N PRO A 156 -3.96 21.47 3.17
CA PRO A 156 -3.26 20.61 2.24
C PRO A 156 -1.75 20.56 2.53
N PHE A 157 -1.18 19.38 2.37
CA PHE A 157 0.25 19.15 2.49
C PHE A 157 1.02 19.94 1.42
N CYS A 158 2.12 20.57 1.83
CA CYS A 158 3.14 21.08 0.93
C CYS A 158 4.50 20.48 1.27
N LYS A 159 5.48 20.62 0.36
CA LYS A 159 6.76 19.92 0.47
C LYS A 159 7.55 20.35 1.73
N GLU A 160 7.33 21.58 2.18
CA GLU A 160 7.94 22.18 3.36
C GLU A 160 7.49 21.49 4.66
N ASP A 161 6.36 20.77 4.66
CA ASP A 161 5.90 20.02 5.84
C ASP A 161 6.55 18.64 5.97
N ALA A 162 7.21 18.13 4.92
CA ALA A 162 7.77 16.78 4.91
C ALA A 162 8.71 16.52 6.10
N PRO A 163 9.65 17.43 6.48
CA PRO A 163 10.50 17.22 7.65
C PRO A 163 9.70 17.06 8.94
N GLY A 164 8.65 17.87 9.13
CA GLY A 164 7.78 17.80 10.31
C GLY A 164 6.97 16.51 10.36
N CYS A 165 6.44 16.06 9.23
CA CYS A 165 5.69 14.80 9.14
C CYS A 165 6.59 13.59 9.42
N LEU A 166 7.81 13.58 8.87
CA LEU A 166 8.80 12.51 9.10
C LEU A 166 9.33 12.52 10.54
N LEU A 167 9.46 13.69 11.17
CA LEU A 167 9.79 13.79 12.59
C LEU A 167 8.66 13.19 13.44
N LEU A 168 7.40 13.55 13.17
CA LEU A 168 6.24 12.99 13.86
C LEU A 168 6.16 11.46 13.70
N HIS A 169 6.43 10.94 12.50
CA HIS A 169 6.51 9.49 12.25
C HIS A 169 7.58 8.82 13.13
N LYS A 170 8.81 9.35 13.15
CA LYS A 170 9.90 8.82 13.98
C LYS A 170 9.55 8.80 15.46
N GLN A 171 8.94 9.88 15.96
CA GLN A 171 8.47 9.94 17.35
C GLN A 171 7.39 8.90 17.63
N TRP A 172 6.44 8.71 16.71
CA TRP A 172 5.40 7.70 16.82
C TRP A 172 5.98 6.28 16.83
N VAL A 173 6.93 5.96 15.94
CA VAL A 173 7.63 4.67 15.89
C VAL A 173 8.36 4.41 17.20
N SER A 174 9.10 5.39 17.73
CA SER A 174 9.82 5.27 19.00
C SER A 174 8.88 4.90 20.16
N ARG A 175 7.74 5.62 20.28
CA ARG A 175 6.71 5.34 21.30
C ARG A 175 6.08 3.95 21.11
N ARG A 176 5.89 3.49 19.87
CA ARG A 176 5.33 2.16 19.59
C ARG A 176 6.29 1.03 19.94
N ARG A 177 7.58 1.18 19.67
CA ARG A 177 8.62 0.19 20.03
C ARG A 177 8.70 -0.06 21.54
N GLN A 178 8.50 0.99 22.34
CA GLN A 178 8.47 0.89 23.80
C GLN A 178 7.23 0.15 24.34
N LYS A 179 6.13 0.11 23.58
CA LYS A 179 4.85 -0.48 24.02
C LYS A 179 4.63 -1.91 23.54
N VAL A 180 5.28 -2.31 22.46
CA VAL A 180 5.06 -3.61 21.81
C VAL A 180 6.40 -4.31 21.65
N ASP A 181 6.52 -5.50 22.26
CA ASP A 181 7.73 -6.32 22.26
C ASP A 181 7.69 -7.47 21.25
N ASP A 182 6.87 -7.34 20.20
CA ASP A 182 6.87 -8.26 19.07
C ASP A 182 7.94 -7.85 18.04
N PRO A 183 8.93 -8.71 17.74
CA PRO A 183 9.99 -8.38 16.79
C PRO A 183 9.46 -8.05 15.39
N ALA A 184 8.52 -8.85 14.86
CA ALA A 184 7.97 -8.65 13.51
C ALA A 184 7.28 -7.28 13.37
N TYR A 185 6.49 -6.89 14.37
CA TYR A 185 5.89 -5.57 14.47
C TYR A 185 6.93 -4.45 14.48
N ARG A 186 8.02 -4.61 15.24
CA ARG A 186 9.09 -3.60 15.31
C ARG A 186 9.86 -3.43 13.99
N TRP A 187 10.03 -4.51 13.22
CA TRP A 187 10.57 -4.46 11.85
C TRP A 187 9.63 -3.66 10.93
N MET A 188 8.35 -4.03 10.90
CA MET A 188 7.33 -3.34 10.08
C MET A 188 7.23 -1.83 10.38
N LEU A 189 7.40 -1.42 11.64
CA LEU A 189 7.44 0.00 12.01
C LEU A 189 8.59 0.75 11.31
N GLY A 190 9.79 0.15 11.28
CA GLY A 190 10.95 0.74 10.64
C GLY A 190 10.77 0.85 9.13
N ASP A 191 10.26 -0.22 8.53
CA ASP A 191 9.99 -0.34 7.10
C ASP A 191 9.07 0.77 6.59
N SER A 192 8.04 1.11 7.37
CA SER A 192 7.04 2.13 7.01
C SER A 192 7.61 3.53 6.79
N PHE A 193 8.79 3.86 7.34
CA PHE A 193 9.39 5.19 7.17
C PHE A 193 9.73 5.46 5.70
N SER A 194 10.29 4.45 5.03
CA SER A 194 10.70 4.56 3.62
C SER A 194 9.50 4.83 2.71
N SER A 195 8.37 4.14 2.94
CA SER A 195 7.12 4.32 2.19
C SER A 195 6.54 5.71 2.40
N HIS A 196 6.51 6.24 3.63
CA HIS A 196 6.05 7.60 3.90
C HIS A 196 6.92 8.66 3.21
N LYS A 197 8.24 8.52 3.31
CA LYS A 197 9.17 9.45 2.66
C LYS A 197 8.97 9.46 1.14
N LEU A 198 8.87 8.28 0.54
CA LEU A 198 8.72 8.13 -0.90
C LEU A 198 7.37 8.67 -1.39
N ALA A 199 6.30 8.47 -0.63
CA ALA A 199 5.00 9.08 -0.87
C ALA A 199 5.08 10.61 -0.84
N MET A 200 5.69 11.19 0.19
CA MET A 200 5.83 12.64 0.34
C MET A 200 6.72 13.27 -0.75
N ASP A 201 7.83 12.62 -1.09
CA ASP A 201 8.76 13.12 -2.12
C ASP A 201 8.11 13.16 -3.52
N ASN A 202 7.14 12.27 -3.78
CA ASN A 202 6.54 12.08 -5.09
C ASN A 202 5.03 12.37 -5.13
N PHE A 203 4.47 13.01 -4.10
CA PHE A 203 3.02 13.07 -3.89
C PHE A 203 2.24 13.59 -5.11
N ARG A 204 2.72 14.66 -5.75
CA ARG A 204 2.07 15.23 -6.95
C ARG A 204 2.09 14.27 -8.13
N LYS A 205 3.22 13.61 -8.38
CA LYS A 205 3.37 12.66 -9.50
C LYS A 205 2.49 11.43 -9.28
N LEU A 206 2.45 10.94 -8.05
CA LEU A 206 1.62 9.80 -7.64
C LEU A 206 0.12 10.12 -7.53
N GLY A 207 -0.31 11.36 -7.80
CA GLY A 207 -1.70 11.78 -7.62
C GLY A 207 -2.19 11.73 -6.16
N LEU A 208 -1.28 11.73 -5.20
CA LEU A 208 -1.59 11.69 -3.77
C LEU A 208 -2.15 13.03 -3.29
N ILE A 209 -3.23 12.96 -2.53
CA ILE A 209 -3.82 14.07 -1.80
C ILE A 209 -3.42 13.92 -0.33
N GLY A 210 -2.71 14.92 0.20
CA GLY A 210 -2.25 14.93 1.58
C GLY A 210 -2.78 16.12 2.37
N TYR A 211 -2.97 15.93 3.68
CA TYR A 211 -3.32 16.99 4.63
C TYR A 211 -2.39 16.94 5.84
N VAL A 212 -2.09 18.11 6.40
CA VAL A 212 -1.27 18.28 7.60
C VAL A 212 -2.06 19.06 8.64
N LEU A 213 -2.00 18.57 9.87
CA LEU A 213 -2.54 19.18 11.06
C LEU A 213 -1.39 19.77 11.89
N LYS A 214 -1.43 21.08 12.14
CA LYS A 214 -0.40 21.80 12.90
C LYS A 214 -0.99 22.46 14.14
N SER A 215 -0.22 22.52 15.22
CA SER A 215 -0.52 23.34 16.40
C SER A 215 0.77 23.98 16.88
N LYS A 216 0.75 25.27 17.22
CA LYS A 216 1.94 26.05 17.63
C LYS A 216 3.14 25.88 16.66
N LYS A 217 2.87 25.87 15.35
CA LYS A 217 3.83 25.63 14.24
C LYS A 217 4.40 24.20 14.13
N GLU A 218 4.08 23.30 15.05
CA GLU A 218 4.52 21.90 14.99
C GLU A 218 3.50 21.03 14.26
N VAL A 219 3.98 20.03 13.49
CA VAL A 219 3.12 19.02 12.87
C VAL A 219 2.70 18.02 13.93
N ILE A 220 1.40 17.90 14.16
CA ILE A 220 0.80 16.99 15.15
C ILE A 220 -0.03 15.87 14.51
N GLY A 221 -0.28 15.96 13.21
CA GLY A 221 -0.92 14.91 12.43
C GLY A 221 -0.71 15.14 10.93
N TYR A 222 -0.74 14.06 10.16
CA TYR A 222 -0.79 14.11 8.70
C TYR A 222 -1.48 12.87 8.16
N THR A 223 -1.98 12.95 6.93
CA THR A 223 -2.56 11.82 6.21
C THR A 223 -2.40 12.01 4.71
N PHE A 224 -2.35 10.90 3.97
CA PHE A 224 -2.31 10.86 2.51
C PHE A 224 -3.28 9.81 2.00
N GLY A 225 -3.87 10.06 0.83
CA GLY A 225 -4.72 9.12 0.13
C GLY A 225 -4.74 9.39 -1.36
N PHE A 226 -5.47 8.53 -2.07
CA PHE A 226 -5.74 8.67 -3.49
C PHE A 226 -7.18 9.16 -3.68
N LYS A 227 -7.48 9.70 -4.86
CA LYS A 227 -8.84 10.13 -5.20
C LYS A 227 -9.73 8.95 -5.56
#